data_AF-A0A9N9KTJ9-F1
#
_entry.id   AF-A0A9N9KTJ9-F1
#
_cell.length_a   1.000
_cell.length_b   1.000
_cell.length_c   1.000
_cell.angle_alpha   90.00
_cell.angle_beta   90.00
_cell.angle_gamma   90.00
#
_symmetry.space_group_name_H-M   'P 1'
#
loop_
_entity.id
_entity.type
_entity.pdbx_description
1 polymer ?
#
loop_
_entity_poly.entity_id
_entity_poly.type
_entity_poly.pdbx_seq_one_letter_code
_entity_poly.pdbx_strand_id
1 'polypeptide(L)'
;MPNKLAFLDLPGEVRNQIYTILLVLPSNTSGKFVPVPTNEPSIYPQILAVCKSIHHESKQILYGKNIFYAHAQLLTGLPLLRQWWSSSCTVRSPELISLIRRYRLRVRLDCDPRFSAQQAEESFTGIEEFYIEAIQAQYGGSDYSVLRLFEGVRGVTRATVIGGVGTFPEYAAWLQKSMMAPIGSEFEAFEPPIQEEFGHMRI
;
A
#
# COMPACT_ATOMS: atom_id res chain seq x y z
N MET A 1 -42.19 -6.56 -28.22
CA MET A 1 -41.01 -7.26 -27.66
C MET A 1 -40.43 -6.35 -26.59
N PRO A 2 -40.36 -6.74 -25.30
CA PRO A 2 -39.64 -5.93 -24.33
C PRO A 2 -38.17 -5.85 -24.78
N ASN A 3 -37.67 -4.63 -24.92
CA ASN A 3 -36.31 -4.38 -25.36
C ASN A 3 -35.35 -4.92 -24.29
N LYS A 4 -34.68 -6.04 -24.57
CA LYS A 4 -33.73 -6.64 -23.63
C LYS A 4 -32.48 -5.78 -23.63
N LEU A 5 -32.35 -4.95 -22.60
CA LEU A 5 -31.15 -4.15 -22.37
C LEU A 5 -30.02 -5.08 -21.88
N ALA A 6 -28.93 -5.17 -22.64
CA ALA A 6 -27.75 -5.92 -22.27
C ALA A 6 -26.79 -5.06 -21.43
N PHE A 7 -25.86 -5.70 -20.73
CA PHE A 7 -24.91 -5.01 -19.86
C PHE A 7 -24.04 -3.98 -20.59
N LEU A 8 -23.63 -4.28 -21.84
CA LEU A 8 -22.82 -3.37 -22.64
C LEU A 8 -23.62 -2.20 -23.25
N ASP A 9 -24.96 -2.26 -23.19
CA ASP A 9 -25.83 -1.15 -23.61
C ASP A 9 -25.92 -0.06 -22.52
N LEU A 10 -25.47 -0.35 -21.30
CA LEU A 10 -25.37 0.64 -20.23
C LEU A 10 -24.28 1.68 -20.55
N PRO A 11 -24.43 2.96 -20.16
CA PRO A 11 -23.35 3.94 -20.24
C PRO A 11 -22.08 3.47 -19.51
N GLY A 12 -20.91 3.87 -20.00
CA GLY A 12 -19.62 3.43 -19.46
C GLY A 12 -19.44 3.80 -17.98
N GLU A 13 -20.01 4.93 -17.54
CA GLU A 13 -20.01 5.38 -16.16
C GLU A 13 -20.77 4.42 -15.25
N VAL A 14 -21.92 3.92 -15.70
CA VAL A 14 -22.74 2.95 -14.97
C VAL A 14 -22.00 1.62 -14.89
N ARG A 15 -21.38 1.17 -15.99
CA ARG A 15 -20.54 -0.04 -15.98
C ARG A 15 -19.38 0.11 -14.99
N ASN A 16 -18.70 1.26 -14.97
CA ASN A 16 -17.62 1.56 -14.01
C ASN A 16 -18.08 1.52 -12.56
N GLN A 17 -19.29 1.99 -12.26
CA GLN A 17 -19.88 1.87 -10.91
C GLN A 17 -20.11 0.40 -10.54
N ILE A 18 -20.69 -0.38 -11.45
CA ILE A 18 -20.91 -1.82 -11.24
C ILE A 18 -19.58 -2.55 -11.02
N TYR A 19 -18.58 -2.32 -11.88
CA TYR A 19 -17.24 -2.88 -11.70
C TYR A 19 -16.63 -2.47 -10.36
N THR A 20 -16.80 -1.22 -9.94
CA THR A 20 -16.28 -0.73 -8.65
C THR A 20 -16.91 -1.50 -7.48
N ILE A 21 -18.23 -1.71 -7.50
CA ILE A 21 -18.93 -2.49 -6.47
C ILE A 21 -18.44 -3.95 -6.43
N LEU A 22 -18.19 -4.54 -7.59
CA LEU A 22 -17.82 -5.96 -7.69
C LEU A 22 -16.34 -6.24 -7.40
N LEU A 23 -15.47 -5.28 -7.70
CA LEU A 23 -14.02 -5.50 -7.79
C LEU A 23 -13.19 -4.66 -6.83
N VAL A 24 -13.75 -3.62 -6.21
CA VAL A 24 -13.00 -2.76 -5.28
C VAL A 24 -13.36 -3.12 -3.85
N LEU A 25 -12.35 -3.54 -3.10
CA LEU A 25 -12.47 -3.77 -1.68
C LEU A 25 -12.70 -2.43 -0.98
N PRO A 26 -13.60 -2.36 0.02
CA PRO A 26 -13.75 -1.17 0.83
C PRO A 26 -12.40 -0.83 1.45
N SER A 27 -11.95 0.40 1.21
CA SER A 27 -10.70 0.89 1.77
C SER A 27 -10.82 0.87 3.30
N ASN A 28 -10.06 0.01 3.97
CA ASN A 28 -9.87 0.11 5.41
C ASN A 28 -8.96 1.31 5.69
N THR A 29 -9.51 2.52 5.51
CA THR A 29 -8.86 3.82 5.80
C THR A 29 -8.51 3.96 7.28
N SER A 30 -9.03 3.08 8.14
CA SER A 30 -8.85 3.14 9.59
C SER A 30 -7.42 2.86 10.06
N GLY A 31 -6.49 2.45 9.18
CA GLY A 31 -5.09 2.17 9.56
C GLY A 31 -4.92 1.06 10.60
N LYS A 32 -6.01 0.48 11.10
CA LYS A 32 -6.00 -0.57 12.11
C LYS A 32 -6.02 -1.91 11.40
N PHE A 33 -5.08 -2.75 11.78
CA PHE A 33 -5.11 -4.16 11.50
C PHE A 33 -6.38 -4.75 12.11
N VAL A 34 -7.34 -5.13 11.29
CA VAL A 34 -8.41 -6.00 11.74
C VAL A 34 -7.91 -7.43 11.49
N PRO A 35 -7.64 -8.25 12.53
CA PRO A 35 -7.36 -9.66 12.32
C PRO A 35 -8.51 -10.24 11.49
N VAL A 36 -8.15 -10.98 10.42
CA VAL A 36 -9.02 -11.56 9.38
C VAL A 36 -10.50 -11.36 9.72
N PRO A 37 -11.18 -10.35 9.15
CA PRO A 37 -12.56 -10.12 9.51
C PRO A 37 -13.36 -11.39 9.22
N THR A 38 -14.13 -11.85 10.20
CA THR A 38 -15.06 -12.99 10.07
C THR A 38 -16.04 -12.80 8.92
N ASN A 39 -16.24 -11.55 8.45
CA ASN A 39 -16.91 -11.19 7.21
C ASN A 39 -15.98 -10.36 6.33
N GLU A 40 -15.11 -11.03 5.57
CA GLU A 40 -14.35 -10.34 4.55
C GLU A 40 -15.27 -9.87 3.41
N PRO A 41 -15.14 -8.61 2.93
CA PRO A 41 -15.89 -8.15 1.78
C PRO A 41 -15.62 -9.06 0.57
N SER A 42 -16.70 -9.60 0.03
CA SER A 42 -16.66 -10.45 -1.17
C SER A 42 -16.16 -9.65 -2.37
N ILE A 43 -15.36 -10.30 -3.21
CA ILE A 43 -14.94 -9.79 -4.51
C ILE A 43 -15.36 -10.78 -5.59
N TYR A 44 -15.79 -10.28 -6.74
CA TYR A 44 -16.36 -11.09 -7.82
C TYR A 44 -15.53 -10.99 -9.10
N PRO A 45 -14.28 -11.50 -9.11
CA PRO A 45 -13.38 -11.40 -10.27
C PRO A 45 -13.85 -12.21 -11.48
N GLN A 46 -14.85 -13.09 -11.33
CA GLN A 46 -15.42 -13.89 -12.41
C GLN A 46 -15.95 -13.02 -13.55
N ILE A 47 -16.32 -11.77 -13.29
CA ILE A 47 -16.73 -10.82 -14.33
C ILE A 47 -15.62 -10.56 -15.37
N LEU A 48 -14.34 -10.65 -14.96
CA LEU A 48 -13.20 -10.50 -15.87
C LEU A 48 -13.13 -11.63 -16.93
N ALA A 49 -13.82 -12.75 -16.70
CA ALA A 49 -13.82 -13.92 -17.59
C ALA A 49 -14.99 -13.91 -18.59
N VAL A 50 -15.89 -12.93 -18.54
CA VAL A 50 -17.12 -12.94 -19.35
C VAL A 50 -16.81 -12.69 -20.83
N CYS A 51 -16.15 -11.58 -21.16
CA CYS A 51 -15.76 -11.25 -22.53
C CYS A 51 -14.58 -10.27 -22.58
N LYS A 52 -13.98 -10.07 -23.76
CA LYS A 52 -12.79 -9.22 -23.95
C LYS A 52 -13.03 -7.74 -23.60
N SER A 53 -14.21 -7.21 -23.94
CA SER A 53 -14.56 -5.81 -23.67
C SER A 53 -14.69 -5.58 -22.16
N ILE A 54 -15.47 -6.41 -21.46
CA ILE A 54 -15.59 -6.37 -20.00
C ILE A 54 -14.23 -6.54 -19.34
N HIS A 55 -13.45 -7.53 -19.77
CA HIS A 55 -12.11 -7.77 -19.24
C HIS A 55 -11.21 -6.52 -19.32
N HIS A 56 -11.21 -5.83 -20.46
CA HIS A 56 -10.38 -4.65 -20.67
C HIS A 56 -10.81 -3.48 -19.79
N GLU A 57 -12.13 -3.23 -19.68
CA GLU A 57 -12.67 -2.17 -18.82
C GLU A 57 -12.42 -2.47 -17.33
N SER A 58 -12.70 -3.70 -16.90
CA SER A 58 -12.74 -4.06 -15.50
C SER A 58 -11.37 -4.32 -14.90
N LYS A 59 -10.37 -4.77 -15.69
CA LYS A 59 -9.01 -5.01 -15.17
C LYS A 59 -8.37 -3.73 -14.62
N GLN A 60 -8.59 -2.58 -15.28
CA GLN A 60 -8.09 -1.29 -14.82
C GLN A 60 -8.67 -0.90 -13.45
N ILE A 61 -9.93 -1.22 -13.21
CA ILE A 61 -10.61 -0.95 -11.94
C ILE A 61 -10.08 -1.87 -10.85
N LEU A 62 -9.96 -3.18 -11.13
CA LEU A 62 -9.44 -4.14 -10.15
C LEU A 62 -8.02 -3.80 -9.71
N TYR A 63 -7.09 -3.62 -10.66
CA TYR A 63 -5.68 -3.44 -10.31
C TYR A 63 -5.32 -1.98 -9.96
N GLY A 64 -6.00 -0.99 -10.55
CA GLY A 64 -5.70 0.42 -10.33
C GLY A 64 -6.35 1.03 -9.09
N LYS A 65 -7.52 0.53 -8.64
CA LYS A 65 -8.24 1.15 -7.51
C LYS A 65 -8.05 0.44 -6.17
N ASN A 66 -7.68 -0.84 -6.17
CA ASN A 66 -7.42 -1.58 -4.93
C ASN A 66 -6.02 -1.30 -4.38
N ILE A 67 -5.89 -1.41 -3.06
CA ILE A 67 -4.59 -1.39 -2.37
C ILE A 67 -4.09 -2.82 -2.29
N PHE A 68 -2.91 -3.10 -2.84
CA PHE A 68 -2.28 -4.41 -2.81
C PHE A 68 -1.22 -4.49 -1.71
N TYR A 69 -1.11 -5.64 -1.07
CA TYR A 69 -0.03 -5.93 -0.14
C TYR A 69 1.25 -6.22 -0.92
N ALA A 70 2.28 -5.43 -0.67
CA ALA A 70 3.63 -5.69 -1.14
C ALA A 70 4.24 -6.86 -0.36
N HIS A 71 5.04 -7.66 -1.05
CA HIS A 71 5.76 -8.77 -0.43
C HIS A 71 6.92 -8.23 0.41
N ALA A 72 7.14 -8.78 1.61
CA ALA A 72 8.17 -8.26 2.54
C ALA A 72 9.61 -8.31 2.00
N GLN A 73 9.89 -9.16 1.01
CA GLN A 73 11.22 -9.31 0.41
C GLN A 73 11.27 -8.90 -1.06
N LEU A 74 10.15 -9.05 -1.77
CA LEU A 74 10.07 -8.83 -3.22
C LEU A 74 9.34 -7.54 -3.57
N LEU A 75 8.90 -6.80 -2.55
CA LEU A 75 8.22 -5.52 -2.66
C LEU A 75 7.04 -5.59 -3.64
N THR A 76 7.12 -4.88 -4.76
CA THR A 76 6.08 -4.84 -5.80
C THR A 76 6.10 -6.03 -6.76
N GLY A 77 7.09 -6.92 -6.67
CA GLY A 77 7.27 -8.06 -7.58
C GLY A 77 6.27 -9.20 -7.40
N LEU A 78 5.67 -9.35 -6.22
CA LEU A 78 4.60 -10.34 -5.96
C LEU A 78 3.49 -9.72 -5.09
N PRO A 79 2.69 -8.81 -5.65
CA PRO A 79 1.63 -8.17 -4.89
C PRO A 79 0.46 -9.13 -4.63
N LEU A 80 -0.14 -8.96 -3.46
CA LEU A 80 -1.29 -9.74 -3.00
C LEU A 80 -2.49 -8.82 -2.84
N LEU A 81 -3.64 -9.18 -3.40
CA LEU A 81 -4.86 -8.39 -3.19
C LEU A 81 -5.33 -8.47 -1.73
N ARG A 82 -5.08 -9.60 -1.07
CA ARG A 82 -5.45 -9.88 0.32
C ARG A 82 -4.21 -10.23 1.12
N GLN A 83 -4.29 -10.04 2.42
CA GLN A 83 -3.14 -10.16 3.30
C GLN A 83 -2.66 -11.61 3.48
N TRP A 84 -3.56 -12.59 3.43
CA TRP A 84 -3.17 -13.98 3.56
C TRP A 84 -2.60 -14.51 2.25
N TRP A 85 -1.60 -15.36 2.39
CA TRP A 85 -1.02 -16.06 1.27
C TRP A 85 -2.00 -17.11 0.74
N SER A 86 -2.55 -16.85 -0.43
CA SER A 86 -3.20 -17.84 -1.26
C SER A 86 -2.72 -17.66 -2.69
N SER A 87 -2.41 -18.75 -3.37
CA SER A 87 -2.02 -18.75 -4.79
C SER A 87 -3.02 -18.00 -5.67
N SER A 88 -4.29 -17.90 -5.26
CA SER A 88 -5.36 -17.20 -5.97
C SER A 88 -5.37 -15.68 -5.75
N CYS A 89 -4.68 -15.18 -4.73
CA CYS A 89 -4.63 -13.76 -4.38
C CYS A 89 -3.35 -13.06 -4.87
N THR A 90 -2.38 -13.80 -5.40
CA THR A 90 -1.11 -13.28 -5.92
C THR A 90 -1.21 -12.89 -7.40
N VAL A 91 -0.82 -11.66 -7.70
CA VAL A 91 -0.70 -11.20 -9.09
C VAL A 91 0.69 -11.56 -9.60
N ARG A 92 0.75 -12.33 -10.69
CA ARG A 92 2.02 -12.80 -11.29
C ARG A 92 2.32 -12.19 -12.65
N SER A 93 1.31 -11.64 -13.32
CA SER A 93 1.48 -11.05 -14.65
C SER A 93 2.12 -9.66 -14.53
N PRO A 94 3.29 -9.42 -15.15
CA PRO A 94 3.93 -8.10 -15.14
C PRO A 94 3.02 -7.00 -15.73
N GLU A 95 2.23 -7.33 -16.75
CA GLU A 95 1.25 -6.41 -17.34
C GLU A 95 0.25 -5.93 -16.28
N LEU A 96 -0.28 -6.84 -15.47
CA LEU A 96 -1.26 -6.51 -14.43
C LEU A 96 -0.60 -5.80 -13.24
N ILE A 97 0.64 -6.17 -12.89
CA ILE A 97 1.41 -5.49 -11.85
C ILE A 97 1.64 -4.02 -12.23
N SER A 98 1.90 -3.72 -13.51
CA SER A 98 2.09 -2.33 -13.99
C SER A 98 0.87 -1.41 -13.80
N LEU A 99 -0.32 -2.00 -13.62
CA LEU A 99 -1.57 -1.28 -13.36
C LEU A 99 -1.75 -0.94 -11.88
N ILE A 100 -1.01 -1.61 -10.98
CA ILE A 100 -1.11 -1.42 -9.54
C ILE A 100 -0.35 -0.15 -9.16
N ARG A 101 -1.05 0.78 -8.52
CA ARG A 101 -0.50 2.07 -8.09
C ARG A 101 -0.66 2.33 -6.60
N ARG A 102 -1.23 1.37 -5.86
CA ARG A 102 -1.57 1.53 -4.45
C ARG A 102 -1.07 0.33 -3.68
N TYR A 103 -0.13 0.56 -2.77
CA TYR A 103 0.56 -0.49 -2.05
C TYR A 103 0.45 -0.32 -0.54
N ARG A 104 0.39 -1.46 0.15
CA ARG A 104 0.58 -1.55 1.59
C ARG A 104 1.73 -2.52 1.88
N LEU A 105 2.71 -2.11 2.66
CA LEU A 105 3.84 -2.93 3.08
C LEU A 105 3.86 -3.06 4.59
N ARG A 106 4.04 -4.28 5.10
CA ARG A 106 4.30 -4.52 6.53
C ARG A 106 5.79 -4.68 6.74
N VAL A 107 6.35 -3.87 7.62
CA VAL A 107 7.78 -3.81 7.90
C VAL A 107 8.01 -4.12 9.37
N ARG A 108 8.83 -5.16 9.63
CA ARG A 108 9.31 -5.45 10.98
C ARG A 108 10.46 -4.52 11.31
N LEU A 109 10.33 -3.77 12.40
CA LEU A 109 11.41 -2.90 12.91
C LEU A 109 12.49 -3.68 13.67
N ASP A 110 12.13 -4.86 14.16
CA ASP A 110 12.96 -5.73 14.98
C ASP A 110 13.66 -6.84 14.19
N CYS A 111 13.70 -6.74 12.86
CA CYS A 111 14.34 -7.70 11.97
C CYS A 111 15.03 -6.99 10.82
N ASP A 112 16.18 -7.52 10.39
CA ASP A 112 16.84 -7.02 9.20
C ASP A 112 15.98 -7.28 7.96
N PRO A 113 15.61 -6.24 7.21
CA PRO A 113 14.90 -6.39 5.96
C PRO A 113 15.80 -7.06 4.91
N ARG A 114 15.22 -7.89 4.06
CA ARG A 114 15.94 -8.57 2.97
C ARG A 114 15.92 -7.79 1.65
N PHE A 115 15.76 -6.47 1.73
CA PHE A 115 15.77 -5.57 0.57
C PHE A 115 16.61 -4.33 0.89
N SER A 116 17.18 -3.73 -0.14
CA SER A 116 17.99 -2.50 -0.03
C SER A 116 17.14 -1.23 -0.19
N ALA A 117 17.71 -0.08 0.18
CA ALA A 117 17.08 1.22 -0.04
C ALA A 117 16.81 1.48 -1.53
N GLN A 118 17.76 1.11 -2.39
CA GLN A 118 17.60 1.23 -3.85
C GLN A 118 16.42 0.40 -4.35
N GLN A 119 16.24 -0.84 -3.88
CA GLN A 119 15.11 -1.68 -4.27
C GLN A 119 13.78 -1.07 -3.82
N ALA A 120 13.73 -0.46 -2.62
CA ALA A 120 12.55 0.24 -2.13
C ALA A 120 12.22 1.47 -3.00
N GLU A 121 13.24 2.26 -3.34
CA GLU A 121 13.11 3.43 -4.20
C GLU A 121 12.58 3.06 -5.60
N GLU A 122 13.18 2.06 -6.25
CA GLU A 122 12.75 1.56 -7.56
C GLU A 122 11.32 1.01 -7.53
N SER A 123 10.92 0.42 -6.40
CA SER A 123 9.62 -0.24 -6.26
C SER A 123 8.46 0.72 -6.00
N PHE A 124 8.70 1.80 -5.24
CA PHE A 124 7.61 2.64 -4.71
C PHE A 124 7.63 4.08 -5.19
N THR A 125 8.64 4.53 -5.93
CA THR A 125 8.66 5.89 -6.49
C THR A 125 7.54 6.08 -7.52
N GLY A 126 6.83 7.21 -7.41
CA GLY A 126 5.78 7.61 -8.38
C GLY A 126 4.46 6.84 -8.26
N ILE A 127 4.22 6.10 -7.18
CA ILE A 127 2.94 5.42 -6.95
C ILE A 127 1.87 6.38 -6.39
N GLU A 128 0.59 6.01 -6.50
CA GLU A 128 -0.51 6.86 -6.02
C GLU A 128 -0.64 6.80 -4.50
N GLU A 129 -0.67 5.60 -3.92
CA GLU A 129 -0.80 5.43 -2.47
C GLU A 129 0.24 4.47 -1.93
N PHE A 130 0.89 4.84 -0.83
CA PHE A 130 1.81 3.98 -0.11
C PHE A 130 1.53 3.96 1.39
N TYR A 131 1.18 2.78 1.90
CA TYR A 131 0.98 2.52 3.31
C TYR A 131 2.13 1.68 3.86
N ILE A 132 2.86 2.19 4.84
CA ILE A 132 3.85 1.43 5.60
C ILE A 132 3.26 1.15 6.98
N GLU A 133 3.10 -0.13 7.29
CA GLU A 133 2.73 -0.60 8.63
C GLU A 133 3.99 -1.11 9.33
N ALA A 134 4.49 -0.33 10.27
CA ALA A 134 5.61 -0.72 11.12
C ALA A 134 5.12 -1.64 12.25
N ILE A 135 5.75 -2.80 12.41
CA ILE A 135 5.44 -3.76 13.47
C ILE A 135 6.71 -4.12 14.25
N GLN A 136 6.56 -4.44 15.52
CA GLN A 136 7.65 -4.83 16.42
C GLN A 136 7.13 -5.84 17.45
N ALA A 137 7.98 -6.77 17.90
CA ALA A 137 7.58 -7.76 18.92
C ALA A 137 7.34 -7.12 20.29
N GLN A 138 8.13 -6.12 20.67
CA GLN A 138 8.01 -5.38 21.93
C GLN A 138 7.84 -3.90 21.66
N TYR A 139 6.89 -3.26 22.33
CA TYR A 139 6.66 -1.82 22.17
C TYR A 139 7.89 -1.02 22.63
N GLY A 140 8.43 -0.18 21.75
CA GLY A 140 9.60 0.65 22.03
C GLY A 140 10.92 -0.11 22.08
N GLY A 141 10.95 -1.37 21.63
CA GLY A 141 12.17 -2.18 21.57
C GLY A 141 13.02 -1.92 20.31
N SER A 142 12.53 -1.10 19.38
CA SER A 142 13.20 -0.83 18.10
C SER A 142 13.13 0.66 17.75
N ASP A 143 14.13 1.12 16.99
CA ASP A 143 14.21 2.48 16.44
C ASP A 143 13.63 2.55 15.01
N TYR A 144 13.84 3.67 14.33
CA TYR A 144 13.39 3.89 12.96
C TYR A 144 14.39 3.44 11.88
N SER A 145 15.47 2.74 12.23
CA SER A 145 16.57 2.39 11.32
C SER A 145 16.09 1.68 10.05
N VAL A 146 15.18 0.71 10.17
CA VAL A 146 14.60 -0.02 9.04
C VAL A 146 13.80 0.88 8.10
N LEU A 147 13.14 1.91 8.65
CA LEU A 147 12.37 2.85 7.84
C LEU A 147 13.25 3.79 7.01
N ARG A 148 14.55 3.89 7.32
CA ARG A 148 15.50 4.68 6.54
C ARG A 148 15.66 4.17 5.11
N LEU A 149 15.36 2.89 4.87
CA LEU A 149 15.36 2.32 3.52
C LEU A 149 14.35 2.98 2.57
N PHE A 150 13.34 3.66 3.10
CA PHE A 150 12.34 4.37 2.29
C PHE A 150 12.65 5.86 2.11
N GLU A 151 13.76 6.37 2.66
CA GLU A 151 14.13 7.79 2.58
C GLU A 151 14.35 8.28 1.15
N GLY A 152 14.68 7.38 0.19
CA GLY A 152 14.86 7.71 -1.22
C GLY A 152 13.58 7.71 -2.06
N VAL A 153 12.48 7.15 -1.55
CA VAL A 153 11.21 7.05 -2.30
C VAL A 153 10.63 8.45 -2.52
N ARG A 154 10.22 8.80 -3.75
CA ARG A 154 9.66 10.12 -4.08
C ARG A 154 8.40 10.00 -4.94
N GLY A 155 7.69 11.11 -5.12
CA GLY A 155 6.56 11.23 -6.04
C GLY A 155 5.32 10.43 -5.64
N VAL A 156 5.21 10.02 -4.38
CA VAL A 156 4.03 9.31 -3.87
C VAL A 156 2.89 10.31 -3.67
N THR A 157 1.70 10.08 -4.24
CA THR A 157 0.59 11.04 -4.08
C THR A 157 0.07 11.08 -2.65
N ARG A 158 -0.04 9.91 -1.98
CA ARG A 158 -0.45 9.79 -0.58
C ARG A 158 0.44 8.77 0.14
N ALA A 159 1.25 9.22 1.09
CA ALA A 159 2.07 8.35 1.93
C ALA A 159 1.51 8.29 3.36
N THR A 160 1.49 7.12 3.97
CA THR A 160 1.00 6.92 5.34
C THR A 160 1.86 5.89 6.05
N VAL A 161 2.43 6.27 7.19
CA VAL A 161 3.30 5.45 8.03
C VAL A 161 2.63 5.31 9.39
N ILE A 162 2.28 4.08 9.77
CA ILE A 162 1.49 3.79 10.97
C ILE A 162 2.01 2.55 11.71
N GLY A 163 1.49 2.29 12.91
CA GLY A 163 1.81 1.10 13.71
C GLY A 163 2.79 1.42 14.84
N GLY A 164 3.87 0.66 14.93
CA GLY A 164 4.91 0.75 15.97
C GLY A 164 5.76 2.01 15.98
N VAL A 165 5.31 3.11 15.35
CA VAL A 165 6.04 4.38 15.22
C VAL A 165 5.79 5.36 16.37
N GLY A 166 5.05 4.95 17.40
CA GLY A 166 4.70 5.81 18.53
C GLY A 166 5.88 6.35 19.33
N THR A 167 7.07 5.75 19.21
CA THR A 167 8.31 6.20 19.86
C THR A 167 9.12 7.21 19.02
N PHE A 168 8.76 7.41 17.74
CA PHE A 168 9.41 8.37 16.84
C PHE A 168 8.40 9.01 15.87
N PRO A 169 7.31 9.62 16.37
CA PRO A 169 6.23 10.15 15.52
C PRO A 169 6.72 11.26 14.58
N GLU A 170 7.73 12.04 14.98
CA GLU A 170 8.33 13.10 14.16
C GLU A 170 9.02 12.53 12.92
N TYR A 171 9.77 11.43 13.07
CA TYR A 171 10.43 10.76 11.95
C TYR A 171 9.39 10.18 10.98
N ALA A 172 8.34 9.54 11.49
CA ALA A 172 7.28 9.00 10.64
C ALA A 172 6.57 10.11 9.83
N ALA A 173 6.29 11.25 10.46
CA ALA A 173 5.69 12.41 9.80
C ALA A 173 6.63 13.03 8.76
N TRP A 174 7.93 13.16 9.07
CA TRP A 174 8.94 13.61 8.12
C TRP A 174 9.05 12.66 6.92
N LEU A 175 9.10 11.34 7.17
CA LEU A 175 9.22 10.33 6.12
C LEU A 175 8.02 10.36 5.17
N GLN A 176 6.80 10.52 5.71
CA GLN A 176 5.60 10.71 4.88
C GLN A 176 5.74 11.92 3.94
N LYS A 177 6.19 13.06 4.47
CA LYS A 177 6.39 14.28 3.68
C LYS A 177 7.49 14.09 2.63
N SER A 178 8.59 13.45 3.01
CA SER A 178 9.71 13.12 2.13
C SER A 178 9.27 12.26 0.95
N MET A 179 8.47 11.21 1.21
CA MET A 179 7.93 10.35 0.15
C MET A 179 6.99 11.07 -0.82
N MET A 180 6.28 12.10 -0.35
CA MET A 180 5.33 12.89 -1.14
C MET A 180 6.00 14.04 -1.91
N ALA A 181 7.30 14.28 -1.69
CA ALA A 181 8.05 15.29 -2.44
C ALA A 181 8.20 14.87 -3.93
N PRO A 182 8.35 15.83 -4.86
CA PRO A 182 8.50 15.53 -6.29
C PRO A 182 9.68 14.60 -6.60
N ILE A 183 9.60 13.88 -7.72
CA ILE A 183 10.71 13.03 -8.18
C ILE A 183 11.91 13.90 -8.54
N GLY A 184 13.09 13.55 -8.03
CA GLY A 184 14.35 14.27 -8.27
C GLY A 184 14.58 15.48 -7.37
N SER A 185 13.68 15.80 -6.42
CA SER A 185 13.97 16.81 -5.41
C SER A 185 14.84 16.25 -4.29
N GLU A 186 15.91 16.96 -3.94
CA GLU A 186 16.60 16.75 -2.67
C GLU A 186 15.66 17.14 -1.53
N PHE A 187 15.61 16.30 -0.50
CA PHE A 187 14.78 16.52 0.68
C PHE A 187 15.71 16.60 1.88
N GLU A 188 15.50 17.60 2.74
CA GLU A 188 16.32 17.82 3.93
C GLU A 188 16.37 16.57 4.79
N ALA A 189 17.58 16.15 5.17
CA ALA A 189 17.77 15.01 6.05
C ALA A 189 17.02 15.22 7.36
N PHE A 190 16.50 14.13 7.94
CA PHE A 190 15.85 14.22 9.23
C PHE A 190 16.86 14.57 10.32
N GLU A 191 16.68 15.73 10.95
CA GLU A 191 17.36 16.09 12.18
C GLU A 191 16.48 15.71 13.37
N PRO A 192 16.91 14.77 14.24
CA PRO A 192 16.15 14.43 15.42
C PRO A 192 16.02 15.66 16.33
N PRO A 193 14.84 15.89 16.93
CA PRO A 193 14.69 16.96 17.89
C PRO A 193 15.69 16.77 19.03
N ILE A 194 16.37 17.86 19.39
CA ILE A 194 17.34 17.89 20.48
C ILE A 194 16.62 17.42 21.74
N GLN A 195 16.97 16.23 22.25
CA GLN A 195 16.46 15.78 23.54
C GLN A 195 17.08 16.68 24.62
N GLU A 196 16.29 17.58 25.21
CA GLU A 196 16.67 18.19 26.48
C GLU A 196 16.79 17.05 27.49
N GLU A 197 18.02 16.71 27.88
CA GLU A 197 18.29 15.80 28.99
C GLU A 197 17.60 16.37 30.24
N PHE A 198 16.43 15.82 30.59
CA PHE A 198 15.88 16.02 31.93
C PHE A 198 16.90 15.43 32.91
N GLY A 199 17.63 16.34 33.55
CA GLY A 199 18.74 16.05 34.44
C GLY A 199 18.38 14.96 35.44
N HIS A 200 19.24 13.95 35.49
CA HIS A 200 19.25 13.00 36.59
C HIS A 200 19.51 13.76 37.89
N MET A 201 18.44 14.08 38.62
CA MET A 201 18.50 14.53 39.99
C MET A 201 19.04 13.36 40.83
N ARG A 202 20.35 13.39 41.08
CA ARG A 202 21.02 12.53 42.06
C ARG A 202 20.40 12.80 43.42
N ILE A 203 19.89 11.75 44.06
CA ILE A 203 19.58 11.72 45.50
C ILE A 203 20.81 11.16 46.21
#